data_AF-A0A7C3BK55-F1
#
_entry.id   AF-A0A7C3BK55-F1
#
_cell.length_a   1.000
_cell.length_b   1.000
_cell.length_c   1.000
_cell.angle_alpha   90.00
_cell.angle_beta   90.00
_cell.angle_gamma   90.00
#
_symmetry.space_group_name_H-M   'P 1'
#
loop_
_entity.id
_entity.type
_entity.pdbx_description
1 polymer ?
#
loop_
_entity_poly.entity_id
_entity_poly.type
_entity_poly.pdbx_seq_one_letter_code
_entity_poly.pdbx_strand_id
1 'polypeptide(L)'
;MECTLKNGFIFNALSETIIDLRNIFQIAVSADPRYGPIYNVDVARKLGLGLLRHGYAPGSRKPIFLIGYSGGAQIAVGAANYLHKGFGSPIYVVSVGGVLTDGPGVAHVERVFHLNAAHDYIPLFGSVFYPGHWPLLPHSTWNQARRAGKIAVIDTGPMKHTGRGDYFDRKAKLPSGQIHADKTTDIVSGVIADTLDGQIRESQKPDANIASGFCFCSVIP
;
A
#
# COMPACT_ATOMS: atom_id res chain seq x y z
N MET A 1 39.25 15.66 -14.09
CA MET A 1 37.89 15.22 -14.49
C MET A 1 37.20 14.45 -13.36
N GLU A 2 37.37 14.88 -12.10
CA GLU A 2 36.83 14.20 -10.89
C GLU A 2 35.82 15.05 -10.10
N CYS A 3 35.74 16.36 -10.37
CA CYS A 3 34.86 17.27 -9.63
C CYS A 3 33.38 17.20 -10.09
N THR A 4 33.14 16.88 -11.36
CA THR A 4 31.80 16.83 -11.94
C THR A 4 31.02 15.57 -11.53
N LEU A 5 31.71 14.45 -11.29
CA LEU A 5 31.08 13.18 -10.85
C LEU A 5 30.62 13.22 -9.40
N LYS A 6 31.41 13.83 -8.48
CA LYS A 6 30.99 14.03 -7.08
C LYS A 6 29.79 14.95 -6.96
N ASN A 7 29.75 16.03 -7.74
CA ASN A 7 28.62 16.95 -7.72
C ASN A 7 27.35 16.31 -8.29
N GLY A 8 27.44 15.49 -9.35
CA GLY A 8 26.31 14.72 -9.87
C GLY A 8 25.79 13.67 -8.89
N PHE A 9 26.69 12.98 -8.17
CA PHE A 9 26.32 12.00 -7.15
C PHE A 9 25.65 12.63 -5.92
N ILE A 10 26.20 13.75 -5.42
CA ILE A 10 25.63 14.50 -4.29
C ILE A 10 24.28 15.10 -4.68
N PHE A 11 24.15 15.67 -5.89
CA PHE A 11 22.89 16.26 -6.36
C PHE A 11 21.79 15.22 -6.57
N ASN A 12 22.13 14.05 -7.15
CA ASN A 12 21.19 12.94 -7.29
C ASN A 12 20.74 12.40 -5.92
N ALA A 13 21.68 12.18 -4.99
CA ALA A 13 21.36 11.73 -3.63
C ALA A 13 20.49 12.75 -2.86
N LEU A 14 20.75 14.05 -3.00
CA LEU A 14 19.91 15.11 -2.41
C LEU A 14 18.50 15.13 -3.03
N SER A 15 18.39 14.94 -4.34
CA SER A 15 17.10 14.93 -5.03
C SER A 15 16.23 13.73 -4.63
N GLU A 16 16.83 12.54 -4.55
CA GLU A 16 16.18 11.31 -4.05
C GLU A 16 15.73 11.50 -2.60
N THR A 17 16.60 12.04 -1.74
CA THR A 17 16.29 12.32 -0.34
C THR A 17 15.13 13.30 -0.18
N ILE A 18 15.06 14.37 -0.99
CA ILE A 18 13.96 15.35 -0.95
C ILE A 18 12.64 14.73 -1.40
N ILE A 19 12.68 13.87 -2.43
CA ILE A 19 11.49 13.16 -2.93
C ILE A 19 10.98 12.19 -1.86
N ASP A 20 11.87 11.42 -1.25
CA ASP A 20 11.52 10.47 -0.18
C ASP A 20 10.98 11.21 1.04
N LEU A 21 11.60 12.33 1.43
CA LEU A 21 11.14 13.17 2.52
C LEU A 21 9.76 13.77 2.24
N ARG A 22 9.51 14.25 1.01
CA ARG A 22 8.18 14.71 0.57
C ARG A 22 7.16 13.57 0.66
N ASN A 23 7.52 12.37 0.20
CA ASN A 23 6.63 11.20 0.23
C ASN A 23 6.30 10.82 1.69
N ILE A 24 7.29 10.81 2.58
CA ILE A 24 7.11 10.59 4.02
C ILE A 24 6.18 11.65 4.63
N PHE A 25 6.39 12.93 4.32
CA PHE A 25 5.51 14.00 4.80
C PHE A 25 4.08 13.85 4.29
N GLN A 26 3.88 13.42 3.03
CA GLN A 26 2.53 13.16 2.50
C GLN A 26 1.84 12.01 3.25
N ILE A 27 2.57 10.96 3.59
CA ILE A 27 2.06 9.86 4.44
C ILE A 27 1.69 10.40 5.82
N ALA A 28 2.60 11.13 6.46
CA ALA A 28 2.41 11.67 7.81
C ALA A 28 1.19 12.60 7.87
N VAL A 29 1.04 13.50 6.89
CA VAL A 29 -0.11 14.41 6.80
C VAL A 29 -1.41 13.65 6.53
N SER A 30 -1.40 12.66 5.63
CA SER A 30 -2.59 11.83 5.34
C SER A 30 -3.06 11.01 6.54
N ALA A 31 -2.11 10.57 7.37
CA ALA A 31 -2.36 9.76 8.57
C ALA A 31 -2.71 10.59 9.81
N ASP A 32 -2.28 11.86 9.89
CA ASP A 32 -2.57 12.74 11.03
C ASP A 32 -4.09 13.01 11.13
N PRO A 33 -4.74 12.72 12.26
CA PRO A 33 -6.20 12.93 12.40
C PRO A 33 -6.67 14.38 12.18
N ARG A 34 -5.78 15.38 12.35
CA ARG A 34 -6.10 16.81 12.23
C ARG A 34 -6.01 17.30 10.78
N TYR A 35 -4.99 16.85 10.05
CA TYR A 35 -4.71 17.31 8.68
C TYR A 35 -5.16 16.31 7.61
N GLY A 36 -5.16 15.03 7.94
CA GLY A 36 -5.54 13.92 7.07
C GLY A 36 -6.92 14.09 6.43
N PRO A 37 -7.98 14.47 7.17
CA PRO A 37 -9.29 14.69 6.57
C PRO A 37 -9.29 15.73 5.43
N ILE A 38 -8.57 16.84 5.59
CA ILE A 38 -8.48 17.92 4.59
C ILE A 38 -7.66 17.45 3.38
N TYR A 39 -6.54 16.78 3.61
CA TYR A 39 -5.71 16.26 2.52
C TYR A 39 -6.43 15.16 1.73
N ASN A 40 -7.01 14.19 2.43
CA ASN A 40 -7.64 13.01 1.85
C ASN A 40 -8.92 13.36 1.06
N VAL A 41 -9.69 14.37 1.50
CA VAL A 41 -10.87 14.81 0.73
C VAL A 41 -10.48 15.48 -0.60
N ASP A 42 -9.37 16.22 -0.63
CA ASP A 42 -8.89 16.83 -1.88
C ASP A 42 -8.37 15.79 -2.87
N VAL A 43 -7.62 14.79 -2.37
CA VAL A 43 -7.21 13.64 -3.19
C VAL A 43 -8.45 12.91 -3.73
N ALA A 44 -9.41 12.60 -2.87
CA ALA A 44 -10.66 11.95 -3.27
C ALA A 44 -11.43 12.77 -4.32
N ARG A 45 -11.48 14.10 -4.18
CA ARG A 45 -12.09 14.99 -5.16
C ARG A 45 -11.39 14.87 -6.52
N LYS A 46 -10.06 14.90 -6.56
CA LYS A 46 -9.29 14.76 -7.81
C LYS A 46 -9.52 13.42 -8.49
N LEU A 47 -9.50 12.33 -7.71
CA LEU A 47 -9.82 10.98 -8.19
C LEU A 47 -11.25 10.91 -8.72
N GLY A 48 -12.22 11.43 -7.96
CA GLY A 48 -13.63 11.47 -8.35
C GLY A 48 -13.88 12.25 -9.63
N LEU A 49 -13.27 13.43 -9.77
CA LEU A 49 -13.34 14.19 -11.02
C LEU A 49 -12.73 13.41 -12.20
N GLY A 50 -11.66 12.65 -11.96
CA GLY A 50 -11.10 11.73 -12.96
C GLY A 50 -12.09 10.66 -13.39
N LEU A 51 -12.71 9.97 -12.42
CA LEU A 51 -13.73 8.96 -12.67
C LEU A 51 -14.88 9.52 -13.51
N LEU A 52 -15.42 10.68 -13.12
CA LEU A 52 -16.51 11.35 -13.86
C LEU A 52 -16.10 11.71 -15.29
N ARG A 53 -14.89 12.26 -15.49
CA ARG A 53 -14.37 12.57 -16.83
C ARG A 53 -14.25 11.35 -17.73
N HIS A 54 -14.01 10.18 -17.15
CA HIS A 54 -13.92 8.90 -17.88
C HIS A 54 -15.26 8.13 -17.89
N GLY A 55 -16.38 8.79 -17.59
CA GLY A 55 -17.72 8.20 -17.74
C GLY A 55 -18.13 7.24 -16.63
N TYR A 56 -17.43 7.25 -15.49
CA TYR A 56 -17.87 6.49 -14.33
C TYR A 56 -19.18 7.09 -13.79
N ALA A 57 -20.24 6.29 -13.74
CA ALA A 57 -21.54 6.72 -13.24
C ALA A 57 -21.63 6.55 -11.71
N PRO A 58 -21.84 7.63 -10.94
CA PRO A 58 -22.18 7.53 -9.52
C PRO A 58 -23.41 6.63 -9.31
N GLY A 59 -23.41 5.84 -8.25
CA GLY A 59 -24.50 4.90 -7.94
C GLY A 59 -24.52 3.64 -8.82
N SER A 60 -23.63 3.50 -9.81
CA SER A 60 -23.55 2.29 -10.65
C SER A 60 -23.15 1.02 -9.88
N ARG A 61 -22.64 1.19 -8.65
CA ARG A 61 -22.09 0.13 -7.78
C ARG A 61 -20.97 -0.69 -8.42
N LYS A 62 -20.40 -0.23 -9.53
CA LYS A 62 -19.21 -0.84 -10.12
C LYS A 62 -18.05 -0.71 -9.12
N PRO A 63 -17.18 -1.72 -8.96
CA PRO A 63 -16.01 -1.57 -8.11
C PRO A 63 -15.07 -0.46 -8.59
N ILE A 64 -14.54 0.32 -7.65
CA ILE A 64 -13.45 1.26 -7.88
C ILE A 64 -12.19 0.68 -7.23
N PHE A 65 -11.15 0.46 -8.03
CA PHE A 65 -9.84 0.02 -7.55
C PHE A 65 -8.88 1.20 -7.47
N LEU A 66 -8.33 1.45 -6.29
CA LEU A 66 -7.26 2.41 -6.06
C LEU A 66 -5.95 1.65 -5.93
N ILE A 67 -5.01 1.89 -6.83
CA ILE A 67 -3.70 1.25 -6.81
C ILE A 67 -2.69 2.26 -6.26
N GLY A 68 -1.99 1.89 -5.18
CA GLY A 68 -1.02 2.75 -4.51
C GLY A 68 0.29 2.01 -4.26
N TYR A 69 1.40 2.65 -4.58
CA TYR A 69 2.75 2.17 -4.27
C TYR A 69 3.33 2.96 -3.09
N SER A 70 4.02 2.27 -2.17
CA SER A 70 4.65 2.89 -1.01
C SER A 70 3.65 3.76 -0.22
N GLY A 71 3.97 5.02 0.05
CA GLY A 71 3.05 5.97 0.70
C GLY A 71 1.73 6.22 -0.04
N GLY A 72 1.70 6.02 -1.36
CA GLY A 72 0.49 6.15 -2.16
C GLY A 72 -0.61 5.18 -1.74
N ALA A 73 -0.27 4.05 -1.12
CA ALA A 73 -1.24 3.13 -0.56
C ALA A 73 -2.02 3.73 0.61
N GLN A 74 -1.35 4.45 1.53
CA GLN A 74 -2.02 5.16 2.61
C GLN A 74 -2.95 6.24 2.08
N ILE A 75 -2.47 6.99 1.08
CA ILE A 75 -3.26 8.06 0.45
C ILE A 75 -4.52 7.48 -0.21
N ALA A 76 -4.39 6.33 -0.89
CA ALA A 76 -5.51 5.61 -1.49
C ALA A 76 -6.54 5.18 -0.43
N VAL A 77 -6.07 4.58 0.68
CA VAL A 77 -6.94 4.22 1.82
C VAL A 77 -7.60 5.46 2.42
N GLY A 78 -6.87 6.55 2.61
CA GLY A 78 -7.40 7.80 3.15
C GLY A 78 -8.53 8.39 2.29
N ALA A 79 -8.40 8.31 0.97
CA ALA A 79 -9.41 8.78 0.02
C ALA A 79 -10.66 7.87 -0.05
N ALA A 80 -10.57 6.61 0.38
CA ALA A 80 -11.62 5.61 0.19
C ALA A 80 -12.98 6.01 0.79
N ASN A 81 -12.99 6.54 2.01
CA ASN A 81 -14.24 6.97 2.68
C ASN A 81 -15.01 8.01 1.85
N TYR A 82 -14.29 9.00 1.31
CA TYR A 82 -14.88 10.09 0.55
C TYR A 82 -15.37 9.62 -0.82
N LEU A 83 -14.61 8.75 -1.49
CA LEU A 83 -15.00 8.16 -2.76
C LEU A 83 -16.22 7.23 -2.59
N HIS A 84 -16.22 6.39 -1.55
CA HIS A 84 -17.34 5.54 -1.24
C HIS A 84 -18.63 6.35 -1.03
N LYS A 85 -18.57 7.40 -0.21
CA LYS A 85 -19.71 8.31 0.02
C LYS A 85 -20.14 9.07 -1.23
N GLY A 86 -19.18 9.53 -2.04
CA GLY A 86 -19.47 10.33 -3.24
C GLY A 86 -20.06 9.52 -4.40
N PHE A 87 -19.65 8.25 -4.55
CA PHE A 87 -20.03 7.41 -5.68
C PHE A 87 -20.96 6.25 -5.33
N GLY A 88 -21.22 5.98 -4.04
CA GLY A 88 -22.06 4.85 -3.60
C GLY A 88 -21.57 3.50 -4.12
N SER A 89 -20.25 3.35 -4.28
CA SER A 89 -19.61 2.23 -4.95
C SER A 89 -18.60 1.54 -4.04
N PRO A 90 -18.42 0.21 -4.17
CA PRO A 90 -17.44 -0.53 -3.38
C PRO A 90 -16.02 -0.10 -3.77
N ILE A 91 -15.20 0.20 -2.76
CA ILE A 91 -13.82 0.67 -2.94
C ILE A 91 -12.85 -0.44 -2.54
N TYR A 92 -11.95 -0.79 -3.46
CA TYR A 92 -10.87 -1.73 -3.24
C TYR A 92 -9.54 -1.01 -3.33
N VAL A 93 -8.56 -1.42 -2.53
CA VAL A 93 -7.21 -0.87 -2.58
C VAL A 93 -6.23 -1.98 -2.92
N VAL A 94 -5.39 -1.75 -3.92
CA VAL A 94 -4.22 -2.59 -4.23
C VAL A 94 -2.98 -1.83 -3.80
N SER A 95 -2.36 -2.30 -2.73
CA SER A 95 -1.21 -1.68 -2.07
C SER A 95 0.06 -2.44 -2.44
N VAL A 96 1.00 -1.81 -3.14
CA VAL A 96 2.29 -2.41 -3.54
C VAL A 96 3.39 -1.85 -2.65
N GLY A 97 3.99 -2.69 -1.79
CA GLY A 97 5.00 -2.24 -0.82
C GLY A 97 4.50 -1.11 0.08
N GLY A 98 3.18 -1.01 0.28
CA GLY A 98 2.58 0.18 0.84
C GLY A 98 2.82 0.36 2.34
N VAL A 99 3.03 1.60 2.77
CA VAL A 99 3.05 1.94 4.21
C VAL A 99 1.64 2.28 4.61
N LEU A 100 0.94 1.35 5.26
CA LEU A 100 -0.44 1.54 5.73
C LEU A 100 -0.44 1.93 7.21
N THR A 101 -1.43 2.73 7.58
CA THR A 101 -1.67 3.19 8.95
C THR A 101 -3.05 2.73 9.44
N ASP A 102 -3.37 3.00 10.70
CA ASP A 102 -4.67 2.70 11.31
C ASP A 102 -5.75 3.77 11.07
N GLY A 103 -5.55 4.66 10.08
CA GLY A 103 -6.48 5.73 9.77
C GLY A 103 -7.91 5.25 9.41
N PRO A 104 -8.94 6.10 9.61
CA PRO A 104 -10.34 5.71 9.48
C PRO A 104 -10.72 5.24 8.07
N GLY A 105 -9.95 5.60 7.03
CA GLY A 105 -10.16 5.15 5.66
C GLY A 105 -10.18 3.62 5.51
N VAL A 106 -9.42 2.89 6.34
CA VAL A 106 -9.37 1.42 6.34
C VAL A 106 -10.75 0.81 6.67
N ALA A 107 -11.62 1.50 7.41
CA ALA A 107 -12.95 0.99 7.69
C ALA A 107 -13.85 0.97 6.44
N HIS A 108 -13.60 1.86 5.49
CA HIS A 108 -14.47 2.17 4.35
C HIS A 108 -14.05 1.53 3.03
N VAL A 109 -12.99 0.71 3.05
CA VAL A 109 -12.65 -0.17 1.94
C VAL A 109 -13.36 -1.51 2.11
N GLU A 110 -13.72 -2.14 1.00
CA GLU A 110 -14.19 -3.52 0.96
C GLU A 110 -13.03 -4.47 1.25
N ARG A 111 -11.91 -4.23 0.56
CA ARG A 111 -10.67 -5.01 0.75
C ARG A 111 -9.44 -4.20 0.40
N VAL A 112 -8.36 -4.49 1.11
CA VAL A 112 -6.99 -4.07 0.80
C VAL A 112 -6.20 -5.31 0.41
N PHE A 113 -5.79 -5.38 -0.85
CA PHE A 113 -4.81 -6.36 -1.33
C PHE A 113 -3.42 -5.76 -1.15
N HIS A 114 -2.70 -6.19 -0.13
CA HIS A 114 -1.39 -5.69 0.23
C HIS A 114 -0.30 -6.63 -0.28
N LEU A 115 0.33 -6.25 -1.39
CA LEU A 115 1.49 -6.91 -1.96
C LEU A 115 2.71 -6.57 -1.11
N ASN A 116 3.25 -7.57 -0.43
CA ASN A 116 4.41 -7.46 0.42
C ASN A 116 5.52 -8.37 -0.09
N ALA A 117 6.76 -7.86 -0.11
CA ALA A 117 7.91 -8.62 -0.60
C ALA A 117 8.82 -9.01 0.56
N ALA A 118 9.49 -10.15 0.46
CA ALA A 118 10.35 -10.67 1.52
C ALA A 118 11.56 -9.76 1.85
N HIS A 119 12.03 -8.97 0.89
CA HIS A 119 13.15 -8.03 1.08
C HIS A 119 12.69 -6.56 1.05
N ASP A 120 11.38 -6.31 1.20
CA ASP A 120 10.85 -4.98 1.42
C ASP A 120 10.56 -4.75 2.91
N TYR A 121 11.40 -3.94 3.55
CA TYR A 121 11.26 -3.57 4.96
C TYR A 121 10.46 -2.27 5.16
N ILE A 122 10.11 -1.55 4.10
CA ILE A 122 9.40 -0.27 4.20
C ILE A 122 7.98 -0.43 4.78
N PRO A 123 7.18 -1.46 4.41
CA PRO A 123 5.89 -1.73 5.07
C PRO A 123 5.98 -1.90 6.59
N LEU A 124 7.15 -2.32 7.11
CA LEU A 124 7.35 -2.46 8.56
C LEU A 124 7.28 -1.11 9.28
N PHE A 125 7.62 0.00 8.63
CA PHE A 125 7.47 1.33 9.23
C PHE A 125 6.01 1.63 9.62
N GLY A 126 5.04 1.16 8.83
CA GLY A 126 3.62 1.26 9.19
C GLY A 126 3.31 0.51 10.49
N SER A 127 3.84 -0.70 10.62
CA SER A 127 3.58 -1.53 11.81
C SER A 127 4.34 -1.06 13.06
N VAL A 128 5.49 -0.41 12.91
CA VAL A 128 6.30 0.09 14.03
C VAL A 128 5.83 1.46 14.52
N PHE A 129 5.61 2.41 13.60
CA PHE A 129 5.30 3.80 13.97
C PHE A 129 3.82 4.08 14.22
N TYR A 130 2.93 3.18 13.83
CA TYR A 130 1.49 3.34 14.06
C TYR A 130 1.00 2.28 15.05
N PRO A 131 0.86 2.63 16.35
CA PRO A 131 0.48 1.68 17.40
C PRO A 131 -0.80 0.92 17.09
N GLY A 132 -1.72 1.47 16.29
CA GLY A 132 -2.93 0.77 15.87
C GLY A 132 -2.67 -0.53 15.11
N HIS A 133 -1.47 -0.78 14.59
CA HIS A 133 -1.12 -2.08 14.02
C HIS A 133 -0.78 -3.14 15.07
N TRP A 134 -0.53 -2.73 16.32
CA TRP A 134 -0.04 -3.62 17.37
C TRP A 134 -1.16 -4.51 17.90
N PRO A 135 -0.88 -5.79 18.21
CA PRO A 135 -1.88 -6.70 18.76
C PRO A 135 -2.53 -6.22 20.06
N LEU A 136 -1.81 -5.38 20.83
CA LEU A 136 -2.26 -4.80 22.10
C LEU A 136 -3.41 -3.79 21.93
N LEU A 137 -3.64 -3.27 20.73
CA LEU A 137 -4.72 -2.34 20.43
C LEU A 137 -5.77 -3.00 19.54
N PRO A 138 -6.51 -4.02 20.03
CA PRO A 138 -7.45 -4.79 19.20
C PRO A 138 -8.59 -3.94 18.65
N HIS A 139 -8.91 -2.82 19.29
CA HIS A 139 -9.97 -1.91 18.88
C HIS A 139 -9.52 -0.84 17.88
N SER A 140 -8.26 -0.85 17.43
CA SER A 140 -7.85 0.01 16.31
C SER A 140 -8.63 -0.33 15.03
N THR A 141 -8.82 0.66 14.16
CA THR A 141 -9.51 0.45 12.87
C THR A 141 -8.79 -0.60 12.03
N TRP A 142 -7.46 -0.62 12.06
CA TRP A 142 -6.65 -1.63 11.39
C TRP A 142 -6.93 -3.05 11.88
N ASN A 143 -6.85 -3.28 13.20
CA ASN A 143 -7.05 -4.63 13.76
C ASN A 143 -8.49 -5.11 13.59
N GLN A 144 -9.48 -4.20 13.64
CA GLN A 144 -10.86 -4.51 13.29
C GLN A 144 -10.99 -4.94 11.83
N ALA A 145 -10.41 -4.19 10.89
CA ALA A 145 -10.44 -4.54 9.47
C ALA A 145 -9.72 -5.85 9.16
N ARG A 146 -8.59 -6.12 9.81
CA ARG A 146 -7.87 -7.40 9.70
C ARG A 146 -8.72 -8.56 10.18
N ARG A 147 -9.38 -8.44 11.34
CA ARG A 147 -10.29 -9.48 11.86
C ARG A 147 -11.52 -9.68 10.98
N ALA A 148 -11.99 -8.62 10.34
CA ALA A 148 -13.08 -8.68 9.36
C ALA A 148 -12.66 -9.25 8.00
N GLY A 149 -11.40 -9.72 7.84
CA GLY A 149 -10.91 -10.27 6.58
C GLY A 149 -10.70 -9.23 5.48
N LYS A 150 -10.76 -7.93 5.80
CA LYS A 150 -10.62 -6.85 4.80
C LYS A 150 -9.17 -6.66 4.33
N ILE A 151 -8.19 -7.23 5.02
CA ILE A 151 -6.77 -7.09 4.67
C ILE A 151 -6.28 -8.45 4.15
N ALA A 152 -5.93 -8.50 2.87
CA ALA A 152 -5.34 -9.65 2.21
C ALA A 152 -3.87 -9.38 1.91
N VAL A 153 -2.95 -10.06 2.59
CA VAL A 153 -1.51 -9.95 2.32
C VAL A 153 -1.12 -10.97 1.25
N ILE A 154 -0.44 -10.51 0.20
CA ILE A 154 -0.02 -11.33 -0.94
C ILE A 154 1.50 -11.24 -1.05
N ASP A 155 2.18 -12.38 -1.08
CA ASP A 155 3.62 -12.42 -1.22
C ASP A 155 4.03 -12.23 -2.69
N THR A 156 4.91 -11.28 -2.94
CA THR A 156 5.47 -11.03 -4.27
C THR A 156 6.84 -11.69 -4.47
N GLY A 157 7.38 -12.37 -3.46
CA GLY A 157 8.69 -13.02 -3.48
C GLY A 157 9.83 -12.08 -3.05
N PRO A 158 11.09 -12.37 -3.40
CA PRO A 158 12.30 -11.71 -2.88
C PRO A 158 12.57 -10.32 -3.50
N MET A 159 11.53 -9.52 -3.74
CA MET A 159 11.64 -8.17 -4.29
C MET A 159 12.03 -7.16 -3.20
N LYS A 160 12.58 -6.01 -3.62
CA LYS A 160 12.90 -4.87 -2.76
C LYS A 160 11.87 -3.75 -2.90
N HIS A 161 11.93 -2.75 -2.01
CA HIS A 161 11.07 -1.58 -2.11
C HIS A 161 11.34 -0.75 -3.36
N THR A 162 12.59 -0.32 -3.54
CA THR A 162 13.04 0.62 -4.58
C THR A 162 14.37 0.17 -5.20
N GLY A 163 14.58 0.56 -6.45
CA GLY A 163 15.84 0.36 -7.16
C GLY A 163 15.95 -1.02 -7.79
N ARG A 164 17.17 -1.49 -8.05
CA ARG A 164 17.37 -2.78 -8.74
C ARG A 164 16.82 -3.93 -7.90
N GLY A 165 15.91 -4.70 -8.50
CA GLY A 165 15.18 -5.79 -7.87
C GLY A 165 13.87 -5.38 -7.19
N ASP A 166 13.38 -4.16 -7.42
CA ASP A 166 12.08 -3.73 -6.89
C ASP A 166 10.88 -4.37 -7.59
N TYR A 167 9.67 -3.99 -7.16
CA TYR A 167 8.39 -4.47 -7.69
C TYR A 167 8.16 -4.20 -9.18
N PHE A 168 8.85 -3.21 -9.74
CA PHE A 168 8.67 -2.72 -11.10
C PHE A 168 9.92 -2.92 -11.97
N ASP A 169 10.95 -3.60 -11.44
CA ASP A 169 12.16 -3.90 -12.18
C ASP A 169 11.85 -4.83 -13.38
N ARG A 170 12.14 -4.32 -14.57
CA ARG A 170 11.91 -5.00 -15.85
C ARG A 170 13.05 -5.92 -16.29
N LYS A 171 14.11 -6.02 -15.47
CA LYS A 171 15.32 -6.80 -15.75
C LYS A 171 15.60 -7.84 -14.67
N ALA A 172 15.27 -7.54 -13.42
CA ALA A 172 15.39 -8.50 -12.33
C ALA A 172 14.43 -9.67 -12.54
N LYS A 173 14.93 -10.88 -12.26
CA LYS A 173 14.18 -12.13 -12.41
C LYS A 173 14.09 -12.84 -11.07
N LEU A 174 12.91 -13.40 -10.81
CA LEU A 174 12.68 -14.34 -9.73
C LEU A 174 13.45 -15.65 -9.98
N PRO A 175 13.62 -16.50 -8.96
CA PRO A 175 14.17 -17.85 -9.14
C PRO A 175 13.42 -18.68 -10.20
N SER A 176 12.13 -18.42 -10.40
CA SER A 176 11.31 -19.02 -11.47
C SER A 176 11.66 -18.55 -12.89
N GLY A 177 12.52 -17.53 -13.03
CA GLY A 177 12.85 -16.89 -14.31
C GLY A 177 11.91 -15.76 -14.72
N GLN A 178 10.79 -15.57 -14.02
CA GLN A 178 9.82 -14.50 -14.28
C GLN A 178 10.38 -13.12 -13.90
N ILE A 179 10.10 -12.10 -14.71
CA ILE A 179 10.49 -10.71 -14.43
C ILE A 179 9.65 -10.14 -13.28
N HIS A 180 10.26 -9.32 -12.42
CA HIS A 180 9.56 -8.76 -11.26
C HIS A 180 8.34 -7.93 -11.65
N ALA A 181 8.49 -7.02 -12.62
CA ALA A 181 7.39 -6.20 -13.13
C ALA A 181 6.22 -7.06 -13.67
N ASP A 182 6.52 -8.18 -14.33
CA ASP A 182 5.50 -9.09 -14.85
C ASP A 182 4.78 -9.80 -13.70
N LYS A 183 5.52 -10.30 -12.70
CA LYS A 183 4.93 -10.90 -11.50
C LYS A 183 3.99 -9.94 -10.78
N THR A 184 4.42 -8.69 -10.55
CA THR A 184 3.58 -7.67 -9.91
C THR A 184 2.33 -7.40 -10.75
N THR A 185 2.48 -7.28 -12.07
CA THR A 185 1.35 -7.06 -13.00
C THR A 185 0.36 -8.23 -12.98
N ASP A 186 0.84 -9.47 -12.96
CA ASP A 186 0.00 -10.68 -12.88
C ASP A 186 -0.79 -10.72 -11.58
N ILE A 187 -0.16 -10.38 -10.45
CA ILE A 187 -0.85 -10.32 -9.16
C ILE A 187 -1.92 -9.24 -9.19
N VAL A 188 -1.59 -8.01 -9.62
CA VAL A 188 -2.54 -6.87 -9.66
C VAL A 188 -3.71 -7.17 -10.58
N SER A 189 -3.44 -7.67 -11.78
CA SER A 189 -4.49 -8.02 -12.75
C SER A 189 -5.34 -9.19 -12.23
N GLY A 190 -4.71 -10.18 -11.59
CA GLY A 190 -5.39 -11.32 -10.99
C GLY A 190 -6.31 -10.92 -9.84
N VAL A 191 -5.89 -10.05 -8.91
CA VAL A 191 -6.78 -9.61 -7.81
C VAL A 191 -7.97 -8.82 -8.34
N ILE A 192 -7.78 -8.02 -9.40
CA ILE A 192 -8.88 -7.27 -10.03
C ILE A 192 -9.84 -8.23 -10.71
N ALA A 193 -9.34 -9.13 -11.55
CA ALA A 193 -10.15 -10.11 -12.27
C ALA A 193 -10.96 -10.99 -11.30
N ASP A 194 -10.29 -11.59 -10.32
CA ASP A 194 -10.93 -12.46 -9.33
C ASP A 194 -12.03 -11.71 -8.56
N THR A 195 -11.77 -10.46 -8.15
CA THR A 195 -12.76 -9.62 -7.47
C THR A 195 -13.98 -9.34 -8.35
N LEU A 196 -13.77 -9.08 -9.65
CA LEU A 196 -14.85 -8.84 -10.61
C LEU A 196 -15.66 -10.12 -10.88
N ASP A 197 -15.04 -11.28 -10.79
CA ASP A 197 -15.67 -12.60 -10.91
C ASP A 197 -16.35 -13.06 -9.60
N GLY A 198 -16.32 -12.23 -8.55
CA GLY A 198 -16.90 -12.54 -7.24
C GLY A 198 -16.04 -13.50 -6.39
N GLN A 199 -14.81 -13.77 -6.82
CA GLN A 199 -13.84 -14.56 -6.06
C GLN A 199 -13.04 -13.64 -5.14
N ILE A 200 -12.94 -14.02 -3.87
CA ILE A 200 -12.21 -13.25 -2.88
C ILE A 200 -10.87 -13.92 -2.61
N ARG A 201 -9.77 -13.28 -3.03
CA ARG A 201 -8.41 -13.77 -2.70
C ARG A 201 -8.12 -13.59 -1.22
N GLU A 202 -7.91 -14.70 -0.52
CA GLU A 202 -7.47 -14.73 0.87
C GLU A 202 -6.00 -14.36 1.04
N SER A 203 -5.63 -13.94 2.26
CA SER A 203 -4.22 -13.74 2.61
C SER A 203 -3.44 -15.02 2.36
N GLN A 204 -2.28 -14.90 1.70
CA GLN A 204 -1.32 -15.99 1.70
C GLN A 204 -0.72 -16.12 3.09
N LYS A 205 -0.67 -17.35 3.62
CA LYS A 205 0.07 -17.64 4.84
C LYS A 205 1.54 -17.30 4.56
N PRO A 206 2.22 -16.52 5.42
CA PRO A 206 3.64 -16.27 5.21
C PRO A 206 4.38 -17.61 5.18
N ASP A 207 5.32 -17.75 4.24
CA ASP A 207 6.23 -18.89 4.23
C ASP A 207 6.88 -19.01 5.62
N ALA A 208 6.94 -20.22 6.18
CA ALA A 208 7.40 -20.49 7.54
C ALA A 208 8.82 -19.93 7.85
N ASN A 209 9.58 -19.55 6.83
CA ASN A 209 10.89 -18.93 6.95
C ASN A 209 10.85 -17.43 7.29
N ILE A 210 9.74 -16.72 7.01
CA ILE A 210 9.54 -15.30 7.38
C ILE A 210 8.99 -15.17 8.82
N ALA A 211 8.42 -16.25 9.37
CA ALA A 211 7.94 -16.30 10.75
C ALA A 211 9.06 -16.19 11.80
N SER A 212 10.33 -16.29 11.40
CA SER A 212 11.49 -16.09 12.28
C SER A 212 11.66 -14.63 12.76
N GLY A 213 10.99 -13.66 12.11
CA GLY A 213 10.91 -12.27 12.59
C GLY A 213 9.85 -12.02 13.67
N PHE A 214 8.97 -13.01 13.93
CA PHE A 214 7.94 -12.97 14.98
C PHE A 214 8.34 -13.84 16.16
N CYS A 215 9.51 -13.59 16.73
CA CYS A 215 9.81 -14.02 18.09
C CYS A 215 9.78 -12.78 18.98
N PHE A 216 8.62 -12.46 19.53
CA PHE A 216 8.57 -11.71 20.78
C PHE A 216 9.30 -12.60 21.79
N CYS A 217 10.57 -12.31 22.04
CA CYS A 217 11.26 -12.79 23.23
C CYS A 217 10.41 -12.34 24.42
N SER A 218 9.64 -13.28 24.96
CA SER A 218 9.12 -13.23 26.32
C SER A 218 10.33 -13.24 27.25
N VAL A 219 10.80 -12.04 27.58
CA VAL A 219 11.74 -11.80 28.68
C VAL A 219 11.10 -10.69 29.49
N ILE A 220 10.42 -11.04 30.59
CA ILE A 220 10.74 -10.63 31.97
C ILE A 220 10.04 -11.66 32.92
N PRO A 221 10.53 -11.81 34.16
CA PRO A 221 11.12 -13.04 34.73
C PRO A 221 10.12 -14.13 35.17
#